data_AF-A0A2G9UXX9-F1
#
_entry.id   AF-A0A2G9UXX9-F1
#
_cell.length_a   1.000
_cell.length_b   1.000
_cell.length_c   1.000
_cell.angle_alpha   90.00
_cell.angle_beta   90.00
_cell.angle_gamma   90.00
#
_symmetry.space_group_name_H-M   'P 1'
#
loop_
_entity.id
_entity.type
_entity.pdbx_description
1 polymer ?
#
loop_
_entity_poly.entity_id
_entity_poly.type
_entity_poly.pdbx_seq_one_letter_code
_entity_poly.pdbx_strand_id
1 'polypeptide(L)'
;MKKGRVFDFNAHPRRKIAIQFLYRGWEFDGLVQQANTGNTVEKHLMDALLKTKLISSEKDCDFSRCGRTDKGVSAFKQVAAVVVRSADVSGKFVFWSESTERSVIENYPKKEELSYLRMLNGVLPRNISVIA
;
A
#
# COMPACT_ATOMS: atom_id res chain seq x y z
N MET A 1 -2.55 17.84 24.40
CA MET A 1 -2.44 16.74 23.42
C MET A 1 -1.05 16.79 22.79
N LYS A 2 -0.22 15.74 22.94
CA LYS A 2 1.07 15.68 22.24
C LYS A 2 0.78 15.60 20.74
N LYS A 3 1.19 16.61 19.96
CA LYS A 3 1.18 16.55 18.49
C LYS A 3 1.95 15.27 18.11
N GLY A 4 1.27 14.30 17.52
CA GLY A 4 1.90 13.07 17.06
C GLY A 4 3.05 13.43 16.12
N ARG A 5 4.22 12.83 16.33
CA ARG A 5 5.37 13.05 15.44
C ARG A 5 4.97 12.67 14.02
N VAL A 6 5.16 13.59 13.08
CA VAL A 6 4.90 13.32 11.65
C VAL A 6 5.82 12.17 11.21
N PHE A 7 5.26 11.22 10.48
CA PHE A 7 6.03 10.10 9.94
C PHE A 7 6.87 10.62 8.77
N ASP A 8 8.19 10.49 8.87
CA ASP A 8 9.11 10.87 7.80
C ASP A 8 9.29 9.71 6.82
N PHE A 9 8.81 9.87 5.59
CA PHE A 9 8.94 8.85 4.55
C PHE A 9 10.32 8.83 3.88
N ASN A 10 11.05 9.96 3.87
CA ASN A 10 12.38 10.05 3.26
C ASN A 10 13.43 9.34 4.11
N ALA A 11 13.16 9.15 5.40
CA ALA A 11 13.99 8.34 6.28
C ALA A 11 13.93 6.82 5.99
N HIS A 12 13.23 6.39 4.93
CA HIS A 12 13.03 4.98 4.61
C HIS A 12 13.17 4.71 3.10
N PRO A 13 13.66 3.51 2.72
CA PRO A 13 13.64 3.09 1.33
C PRO A 13 12.22 2.84 0.84
N ARG A 14 12.06 2.80 -0.49
CA ARG A 14 10.83 2.48 -1.20
C ARG A 14 11.06 1.25 -2.08
N ARG A 15 9.99 0.52 -2.37
CA ARG A 15 10.01 -0.65 -3.25
C ARG A 15 8.75 -0.70 -4.08
N LYS A 16 8.91 -0.99 -5.38
CA LYS A 16 7.78 -1.37 -6.24
C LYS A 16 7.44 -2.85 -5.99
N ILE A 17 6.20 -3.12 -5.58
CA ILE A 17 5.70 -4.47 -5.33
C ILE A 17 4.44 -4.74 -6.16
N ALA A 18 4.13 -6.03 -6.31
CA ALA A 18 2.81 -6.49 -6.68
C ALA A 18 2.13 -7.04 -5.41
N ILE A 19 0.86 -6.71 -5.24
CA ILE A 19 0.01 -7.25 -4.19
C ILE A 19 -1.11 -8.07 -4.83
N GLN A 20 -1.26 -9.31 -4.40
CA GLN A 20 -2.40 -10.15 -4.76
C GLN A 20 -3.44 -10.07 -3.66
N PHE A 21 -4.69 -9.81 -4.04
CA PHE A 21 -5.78 -9.66 -3.08
C PHE A 21 -7.07 -10.28 -3.60
N LEU A 22 -7.97 -10.53 -2.67
CA LEU A 22 -9.32 -11.01 -2.90
C LEU A 22 -10.33 -10.09 -2.22
N TYR A 23 -11.56 -10.12 -2.71
CA TYR A 23 -12.68 -9.46 -2.08
C TYR A 23 -14.03 -10.08 -2.49
N ARG A 24 -15.00 -9.97 -1.58
CA ARG A 24 -16.40 -10.35 -1.81
C ARG A 24 -17.15 -9.12 -2.32
N GLY A 25 -17.44 -9.10 -3.61
CA GLY A 25 -17.87 -7.90 -4.34
C GLY A 25 -19.28 -7.38 -4.01
N TRP A 26 -20.16 -8.21 -3.45
CA TRP A 26 -21.57 -7.88 -3.23
C TRP A 26 -21.79 -6.67 -2.29
N GLU A 27 -20.78 -6.30 -1.49
CA GLU A 27 -20.80 -5.15 -0.58
C GLU A 27 -20.16 -3.88 -1.17
N PHE A 28 -19.60 -3.92 -2.39
CA PHE A 28 -18.79 -2.83 -2.95
C PHE A 28 -19.34 -2.32 -4.28
N ASP A 29 -19.12 -1.03 -4.54
CA ASP A 29 -19.52 -0.32 -5.76
C ASP A 29 -18.55 -0.56 -6.94
N GLY A 30 -17.85 -1.69 -6.93
CA GLY A 30 -16.83 -2.09 -7.91
C GLY A 30 -15.41 -1.91 -7.38
N LEU A 31 -14.43 -2.28 -8.22
CA LEU A 31 -13.02 -2.18 -7.85
C LEU A 31 -12.53 -0.74 -7.82
N VAL A 32 -12.78 -0.01 -8.90
CA VAL A 32 -12.12 1.27 -9.20
C VAL A 32 -12.67 2.39 -8.33
N GLN A 33 -11.81 3.26 -7.80
CA GLN A 33 -12.23 4.48 -7.09
C GLN A 33 -13.14 5.36 -7.96
N GLN A 34 -14.18 5.91 -7.33
CA GLN A 34 -15.17 6.79 -7.97
C GLN A 34 -15.35 8.06 -7.13
N ALA A 35 -15.68 9.18 -7.77
CA ALA A 35 -15.83 10.47 -7.08
C ALA A 35 -17.12 10.55 -6.23
N ASN A 36 -18.13 9.74 -6.55
CA ASN A 36 -19.46 9.76 -5.95
C ASN A 36 -19.66 8.72 -4.83
N THR A 37 -18.70 7.84 -4.57
CA THR A 37 -18.78 6.83 -3.51
C THR A 37 -17.40 6.52 -2.93
N GLY A 38 -17.34 6.40 -1.60
CA GLY A 38 -16.15 5.88 -0.91
C GLY A 38 -16.09 4.35 -0.85
N ASN A 39 -17.13 3.65 -1.31
CA ASN A 39 -17.30 2.22 -1.09
C ASN A 39 -16.79 1.36 -2.26
N THR A 40 -15.56 1.64 -2.69
CA THR A 40 -14.88 0.87 -3.74
C THR A 40 -13.71 0.12 -3.14
N VAL A 41 -13.36 -1.03 -3.72
CA VAL A 41 -12.30 -1.89 -3.17
C VAL A 41 -10.95 -1.15 -3.16
N GLU A 42 -10.65 -0.37 -4.20
CA GLU A 42 -9.43 0.43 -4.23
C GLU A 42 -9.41 1.55 -3.21
N LYS A 43 -10.55 2.18 -2.91
CA LYS A 43 -10.58 3.20 -1.86
C LYS A 43 -10.19 2.59 -0.51
N HIS A 44 -10.76 1.43 -0.18
CA HIS A 44 -10.41 0.69 1.04
C HIS A 44 -8.92 0.28 1.06
N LEU A 45 -8.38 -0.14 -0.09
CA LEU A 45 -6.97 -0.50 -0.22
C LEU A 45 -6.03 0.70 -0.05
N MET A 46 -6.36 1.84 -0.65
CA MET A 46 -5.61 3.10 -0.51
C MET A 46 -5.64 3.61 0.93
N ASP A 47 -6.82 3.60 1.56
CA ASP A 47 -6.97 4.00 2.95
C ASP A 47 -6.17 3.09 3.88
N ALA A 48 -6.12 1.78 3.60
CA ALA A 48 -5.26 0.84 4.32
C ALA A 48 -3.77 1.19 4.16
N LEU A 49 -3.29 1.40 2.93
CA LEU A 49 -1.90 1.76 2.62
C LEU A 49 -1.47 3.06 3.33
N LEU A 50 -2.34 4.07 3.33
CA LEU A 50 -2.12 5.36 4.01
C LEU A 50 -2.13 5.21 5.54
N LYS A 51 -3.08 4.44 6.08
CA LYS A 51 -3.21 4.19 7.52
C LYS A 51 -2.02 3.45 8.09
N THR A 52 -1.48 2.49 7.34
CA THR A 52 -0.28 1.72 7.72
C THR A 52 1.03 2.45 7.43
N LYS A 53 0.98 3.67 6.88
CA LYS A 53 2.16 4.46 6.48
C LYS A 53 3.06 3.71 5.50
N LEU A 54 2.44 2.92 4.61
CA LEU A 54 3.15 2.31 3.49
C LEU A 54 3.29 3.28 2.33
N ILE A 55 2.34 4.21 2.17
CA ILE A 55 2.41 5.31 1.19
C ILE A 55 2.19 6.66 1.87
N SER A 56 2.76 7.70 1.29
CA SER A 56 2.63 9.09 1.75
C SER A 56 1.33 9.73 1.23
N SER A 57 0.94 9.41 -0.01
CA SER A 57 -0.27 9.87 -0.68
C SER A 57 -0.67 8.90 -1.80
N GLU A 58 -1.94 8.93 -2.22
CA GLU A 58 -2.43 8.15 -3.38
C GLU A 58 -1.73 8.58 -4.69
N LYS A 59 -1.25 9.83 -4.77
CA LYS A 59 -0.57 10.36 -5.97
C LYS A 59 0.88 9.89 -6.10
N ASP A 60 1.54 9.60 -4.98
CA ASP A 60 2.96 9.21 -4.92
C ASP A 60 3.10 7.73 -4.55
N CYS A 61 2.34 6.86 -5.23
CA CYS A 61 2.43 5.42 -5.02
C CYS A 61 2.45 4.61 -6.33
N ASP A 62 2.42 5.26 -7.49
CA ASP A 62 2.46 4.60 -8.81
C ASP A 62 1.52 3.38 -8.86
N PHE A 63 0.27 3.57 -8.45
CA PHE A 63 -0.68 2.47 -8.35
C PHE A 63 -1.20 2.07 -9.72
N SER A 64 -1.18 0.77 -10.00
CA SER A 64 -1.81 0.19 -11.19
C SER A 64 -2.52 -1.11 -10.84
N ARG A 65 -3.55 -1.43 -11.63
CA ARG A 65 -4.43 -2.59 -11.44
C ARG A 65 -4.35 -3.49 -12.66
N CYS A 66 -4.46 -4.81 -12.48
CA CYS A 66 -4.41 -5.75 -13.61
C CYS A 66 -5.75 -5.88 -14.35
N GLY A 67 -6.90 -5.72 -13.67
CA GLY A 67 -8.21 -5.81 -14.30
C GLY A 67 -9.28 -5.04 -13.54
N ARG A 68 -10.27 -4.49 -14.25
CA ARG A 68 -11.43 -3.84 -13.62
C ARG A 68 -12.48 -4.88 -13.28
N THR A 69 -13.27 -4.61 -12.25
CA THR A 69 -14.51 -5.33 -11.97
C THR A 69 -15.61 -4.34 -11.67
N ASP A 70 -16.82 -4.67 -12.12
CA ASP A 70 -18.00 -3.85 -11.90
C ASP A 70 -18.59 -4.09 -10.50
N LYS A 71 -19.56 -3.26 -10.15
CA LYS A 71 -20.30 -3.34 -8.88
C LYS A 71 -20.83 -4.76 -8.64
N GLY A 72 -20.64 -5.28 -7.44
CA GLY A 72 -21.10 -6.61 -7.05
C GLY A 72 -20.18 -7.77 -7.45
N VAL A 73 -19.25 -7.58 -8.38
CA VAL A 73 -18.37 -8.65 -8.88
C VAL A 73 -17.28 -8.98 -7.85
N SER A 74 -17.13 -10.26 -7.49
CA SER A 74 -16.07 -10.73 -6.60
C SER A 74 -14.80 -11.09 -7.38
N ALA A 75 -13.63 -11.03 -6.72
CA ALA A 75 -12.38 -11.50 -7.29
C ALA A 75 -11.53 -12.23 -6.24
N PHE A 76 -10.87 -13.31 -6.65
CA PHE A 76 -10.06 -14.13 -5.74
C PHE A 76 -8.54 -13.94 -5.92
N LYS A 77 -8.10 -13.45 -7.08
CA LYS A 77 -6.69 -13.24 -7.42
C LYS A 77 -6.50 -11.93 -8.19
N GLN A 78 -7.13 -10.86 -7.72
CA GLN A 78 -6.85 -9.54 -8.29
C GLN A 78 -5.40 -9.16 -7.93
N VAL A 79 -4.73 -8.47 -8.84
CA VAL A 79 -3.36 -8.00 -8.63
C VAL A 79 -3.32 -6.49 -8.87
N ALA A 80 -2.60 -5.79 -7.99
CA ALA A 80 -2.23 -4.40 -8.20
C ALA A 80 -0.72 -4.24 -7.99
N ALA A 81 -0.11 -3.31 -8.72
CA ALA A 81 1.26 -2.89 -8.48
C ALA A 81 1.27 -1.54 -7.76
N VAL A 82 2.16 -1.37 -6.79
CA VAL A 82 2.22 -0.17 -5.95
C VAL A 82 3.65 0.03 -5.44
N VAL A 83 4.07 1.29 -5.31
CA VAL A 83 5.29 1.68 -4.61
C VAL A 83 4.98 1.92 -3.15
N VAL A 84 5.65 1.18 -2.27
CA VAL A 84 5.48 1.29 -0.81
C VAL A 84 6.82 1.55 -0.13
N ARG A 85 6.75 2.08 1.09
CA ARG A 85 7.88 2.12 2.02
C ARG A 85 8.34 0.70 2.34
N SER A 86 9.65 0.48 2.30
CA SER A 86 10.32 -0.77 2.63
C SER A 86 11.18 -0.62 3.89
N ALA A 87 11.53 -1.74 4.50
CA ALA A 87 12.54 -1.87 5.53
C ALA A 87 13.85 -2.48 5.01
N ASP A 88 13.87 -2.96 3.77
CA ASP A 88 15.04 -3.49 3.09
C ASP A 88 15.82 -2.36 2.39
N VAL A 89 17.14 -2.35 2.54
CA VAL A 89 18.03 -1.28 2.04
C VAL A 89 18.52 -1.54 0.62
N SER A 90 18.69 -2.81 0.24
CA SER A 90 19.41 -3.18 -0.99
C SER A 90 18.82 -4.38 -1.73
N GLY A 91 17.66 -4.89 -1.31
CA GLY A 91 16.97 -5.93 -2.06
C GLY A 91 16.46 -5.47 -3.43
N LYS A 92 15.89 -6.41 -4.19
CA LYS A 92 15.41 -6.14 -5.56
C LYS A 92 14.38 -5.02 -5.58
N PHE A 93 14.51 -4.14 -6.59
CA PHE A 93 13.60 -3.01 -6.84
C PHE A 93 13.46 -2.02 -5.67
N VAL A 94 14.41 -2.04 -4.72
CA VAL A 94 14.50 -1.03 -3.67
C VAL A 94 15.19 0.21 -4.23
N PHE A 95 14.66 1.37 -3.89
CA PHE A 95 15.25 2.66 -4.20
C PHE A 95 14.98 3.65 -3.08
N TRP A 96 15.75 4.73 -3.05
CA TRP A 96 15.61 5.82 -2.10
C TRP A 96 15.09 7.07 -2.80
N SER A 97 14.43 7.97 -2.07
CA SER A 97 14.09 9.28 -2.63
C SER A 97 15.38 10.02 -2.99
N GLU A 98 15.39 10.74 -4.10
CA GLU A 98 16.54 11.57 -4.51
C GLU A 98 16.91 12.62 -3.46
N SER A 99 15.95 13.05 -2.66
CA SER A 99 16.15 13.99 -1.55
C SER A 99 16.71 13.34 -0.27
N THR A 100 16.97 12.03 -0.27
CA THR A 100 17.46 11.34 0.92
C THR A 100 18.95 11.59 1.10
N GLU A 101 19.35 12.12 2.26
CA GLU A 101 20.76 12.29 2.57
C GLU A 101 21.48 10.95 2.63
N ARG A 102 22.71 10.91 2.11
CA ARG A 102 23.54 9.71 2.07
C ARG A 102 23.83 9.14 3.47
N SER A 103 23.98 10.01 4.47
CA SER A 103 24.15 9.66 5.87
C SER A 103 22.98 8.82 6.42
N VAL A 104 21.75 9.10 5.99
CA VAL A 104 20.55 8.36 6.39
C VAL A 104 20.57 6.96 5.80
N ILE A 105 20.97 6.83 4.54
CA ILE A 105 21.06 5.54 3.83
C ILE A 105 22.14 4.66 4.48
N GLU A 106 23.33 5.22 4.74
CA GLU A 106 24.48 4.50 5.30
C GLU A 106 24.24 4.04 6.75
N ASN A 107 23.44 4.79 7.52
CA ASN A 107 23.11 4.47 8.91
C ASN A 107 21.74 3.77 9.08
N TYR A 108 21.08 3.37 7.99
CA TYR A 108 19.76 2.76 8.09
C TYR A 108 19.85 1.40 8.83
N PRO A 109 19.01 1.16 9.85
CA PRO A 109 19.10 -0.06 10.64
C PRO A 109 18.79 -1.29 9.79
N LYS A 110 19.65 -2.31 9.88
CA LYS A 110 19.39 -3.62 9.28
C LYS A 110 18.27 -4.32 10.03
N LYS A 111 17.18 -4.63 9.33
CA LYS A 111 16.01 -5.30 9.87
C LYS A 111 15.34 -6.10 8.76
N GLU A 112 14.50 -7.06 9.17
CA GLU A 112 13.66 -7.79 8.23
C GLU A 112 12.66 -6.86 7.53
N GLU A 113 12.22 -7.28 6.36
CA GLU A 113 11.22 -6.54 5.59
C GLU A 113 9.89 -6.44 6.35
N LEU A 114 9.14 -5.37 6.08
CA LEU A 114 7.83 -5.15 6.63
C LEU A 114 6.87 -6.28 6.23
N SER A 115 6.12 -6.79 7.20
CA SER A 115 5.04 -7.75 6.92
C SER A 115 3.84 -7.02 6.31
N TYR A 116 3.89 -6.75 5.00
CA TYR A 116 2.83 -6.05 4.28
C TYR A 116 1.47 -6.71 4.45
N LEU A 117 1.43 -8.05 4.40
CA LEU A 117 0.23 -8.86 4.64
C LEU A 117 -0.40 -8.55 5.99
N ARG A 118 0.38 -8.63 7.08
CA ARG A 118 -0.12 -8.38 8.45
C ARG A 118 -0.56 -6.94 8.61
N MET A 119 0.21 -5.99 8.06
CA MET A 119 -0.10 -4.57 8.15
C MET A 119 -1.43 -4.23 7.47
N LEU A 120 -1.60 -4.66 6.22
CA LEU A 120 -2.79 -4.35 5.41
C LEU A 120 -4.02 -5.10 5.93
N ASN A 121 -3.93 -6.41 6.13
CA ASN A 121 -5.07 -7.19 6.64
C ASN A 121 -5.47 -6.80 8.08
N GLY A 122 -4.57 -6.18 8.85
CA GLY A 122 -4.89 -5.65 10.18
C GLY A 122 -5.80 -4.42 10.15
N VAL A 123 -5.96 -3.75 9.00
CA VAL A 123 -6.78 -2.53 8.89
C VAL A 123 -7.84 -2.58 7.78
N LEU A 124 -7.75 -3.53 6.85
CA LEU A 124 -8.74 -3.73 5.80
C LEU A 124 -10.07 -4.24 6.36
N PRO A 125 -11.21 -3.95 5.68
CA PRO A 125 -12.49 -4.58 5.98
C PRO A 125 -12.39 -6.11 5.85
N ARG A 126 -13.20 -6.85 6.64
CA ARG A 126 -13.20 -8.32 6.66
C ARG A 126 -13.43 -8.98 5.29
N ASN A 127 -14.09 -8.26 4.38
CA ASN A 127 -14.45 -8.76 3.05
C ASN A 127 -13.42 -8.42 1.96
N ILE A 128 -12.26 -7.87 2.33
CA ILE A 128 -11.09 -7.64 1.47
C ILE A 128 -9.87 -8.24 2.18
N SER A 129 -9.02 -8.96 1.47
CA SER A 129 -7.80 -9.51 2.05
C SER A 129 -6.67 -9.55 1.04
N VAL A 130 -5.49 -9.11 1.46
CA VAL A 130 -4.22 -9.30 0.74
C VAL A 130 -3.70 -10.69 1.06
N ILE A 131 -3.29 -11.44 0.06
CA ILE A 131 -2.93 -12.86 0.18
C ILE A 131 -1.49 -13.16 -0.28
N ALA A 132 -0.88 -12.29 -1.08
CA ALA A 132 0.54 -12.33 -1.42
C ALA A 132 1.09 -10.93 -1.68
#